data_AF-A0A963V7X8-F1
#
_entry.id   AF-A0A963V7X8-F1
#
_cell.length_a   1.000
_cell.length_b   1.000
_cell.length_c   1.000
_cell.angle_alpha   90.00
_cell.angle_beta   90.00
_cell.angle_gamma   90.00
#
_symmetry.space_group_name_H-M   'P 1'
#
loop_
_entity.id
_entity.type
_entity.pdbx_description
1 polymer ?
#
loop_
_entity_poly.entity_id
_entity_poly.type
_entity_poly.pdbx_seq_one_letter_code
_entity_poly.pdbx_strand_id
1 'polypeptide(L)'
;MQHHYADTRKIDPTKGTHLPDGSPNENDRIEIGPTQLAFREWEAAGLTLPNLTRMREYRWKRLTDHVVARGWGGILLFDPLNIRYATDATNMQLWNTHNPFRALLLCADGYMVLWEYKNSPFLADHNPLVREVRSGASMFYMSTGDRGEAVAKAFAADVEEVMRAHAGTNRKLGVDKIMVHGLRALEAAGFTVEEGEECTEKARVIKGPDEILAMRCAHDACEKSIAAMEKACREGVPQGNMSEDDVWAVLHAENIKRGGEWIETRLLASGPRTNPWFQECGPRIIQPNEIVAFDTDLIG
;
A
#
# COMPACT_ATOMS: atom_id res chain seq x y z
N MET A 1 -22.91 14.67 -37.90
CA MET A 1 -23.11 15.32 -36.59
C MET A 1 -21.73 15.48 -35.95
N GLN A 2 -21.29 16.71 -35.70
CA GLN A 2 -20.14 16.95 -34.83
C GLN A 2 -20.62 16.73 -33.39
N HIS A 3 -20.04 15.75 -32.69
CA HIS A 3 -20.28 15.57 -31.26
C HIS A 3 -19.55 16.71 -30.52
N HIS A 4 -20.32 17.58 -29.85
CA HIS A 4 -19.81 18.75 -29.13
C HIS A 4 -19.59 18.49 -27.63
N TYR A 5 -19.74 17.25 -27.16
CA TYR A 5 -19.54 16.86 -25.77
C TYR A 5 -18.63 15.63 -25.69
N ALA A 6 -17.82 15.55 -24.63
CA ALA A 6 -17.00 14.39 -24.31
C ALA A 6 -17.66 13.65 -23.14
N ASP A 7 -17.79 12.33 -23.26
CA ASP A 7 -18.37 11.48 -22.21
C ASP A 7 -17.43 11.33 -21.00
N THR A 8 -16.14 11.67 -21.16
CA THR A 8 -15.10 11.54 -20.12
C THR A 8 -14.53 12.91 -19.76
N ARG A 9 -14.62 13.29 -18.48
CA ARG A 9 -14.00 14.51 -17.96
C ARG A 9 -12.51 14.25 -17.67
N LYS A 10 -11.60 14.86 -18.44
CA LYS A 10 -10.16 14.78 -18.16
C LYS A 10 -9.79 15.47 -16.85
N ILE A 11 -8.86 14.87 -16.10
CA ILE A 11 -8.22 15.51 -14.94
C ILE A 11 -7.10 16.45 -15.38
N ASP A 12 -6.38 16.10 -16.46
CA ASP A 12 -5.39 16.95 -17.11
C ASP A 12 -5.82 17.27 -18.55
N PRO A 13 -6.33 18.49 -18.82
CA PRO A 13 -6.75 18.91 -20.15
C PRO A 13 -5.62 18.92 -21.19
N THR A 14 -4.36 18.94 -20.77
CA THR A 14 -3.19 19.04 -21.65
C THR A 14 -2.72 17.69 -22.21
N LYS A 15 -3.20 16.58 -21.63
CA LYS A 15 -2.79 15.22 -22.01
C LYS A 15 -3.85 14.51 -22.86
N GLY A 16 -3.46 13.36 -23.40
CA GLY A 16 -4.32 12.48 -24.22
C GLY A 16 -5.37 11.75 -23.39
N THR A 17 -5.65 10.49 -23.74
CA THR A 17 -6.57 9.60 -23.01
C THR A 17 -5.96 9.01 -21.74
N HIS A 18 -4.63 9.09 -21.58
CA HIS A 18 -3.89 8.57 -20.43
C HIS A 18 -2.98 9.66 -19.85
N LEU A 19 -2.70 9.55 -18.56
CA LEU A 19 -1.66 10.31 -17.87
C LEU A 19 -0.27 9.76 -18.23
N PRO A 20 0.83 10.47 -17.92
CA PRO A 20 2.16 10.03 -18.33
C PRO A 20 2.63 8.74 -17.63
N ASP A 21 1.97 8.32 -16.55
CA ASP A 21 2.20 7.03 -15.89
C ASP A 21 1.42 5.85 -16.50
N GLY A 22 0.61 6.11 -17.54
CA GLY A 22 -0.22 5.14 -18.23
C GLY A 22 -1.61 4.93 -17.62
N SER A 23 -1.96 5.59 -16.52
CA SER A 23 -3.30 5.52 -15.94
C SER A 23 -4.32 6.35 -16.73
N PRO A 24 -5.64 6.07 -16.67
CA PRO A 24 -6.65 6.81 -17.43
C PRO A 24 -6.68 8.30 -17.09
N ASN A 25 -6.69 9.18 -18.10
CA ASN A 25 -6.85 10.62 -17.89
C ASN A 25 -8.34 10.98 -17.71
N GLU A 26 -8.88 10.58 -16.57
CA GLU A 26 -10.29 10.71 -16.21
C GLU A 26 -10.39 11.18 -14.76
N ASN A 27 -11.10 12.29 -14.56
CA ASN A 27 -11.28 12.94 -13.27
C ASN A 27 -12.19 12.15 -12.32
N ASP A 28 -13.09 11.35 -12.89
CA ASP A 28 -14.13 10.63 -12.16
C ASP A 28 -13.80 9.14 -12.04
N ARG A 29 -12.54 8.75 -12.29
CA ARG A 29 -12.06 7.36 -12.19
C ARG A 29 -12.00 6.89 -10.73
N ILE A 30 -12.12 5.58 -10.52
CA ILE A 30 -12.00 4.95 -9.19
C ILE A 30 -10.55 4.94 -8.69
N GLU A 31 -9.60 4.64 -9.58
CA GLU A 31 -8.18 4.54 -9.25
C GLU A 31 -7.63 5.89 -8.76
N ILE A 32 -7.15 5.94 -7.52
CA ILE A 32 -6.46 7.12 -6.97
C ILE A 32 -5.01 7.17 -7.44
N GLY A 33 -4.23 8.11 -6.92
CA GLY A 33 -2.81 8.21 -7.22
C GLY A 33 -2.30 9.62 -6.98
N PRO A 34 -1.13 9.96 -7.56
CA PRO A 34 -0.55 11.28 -7.42
C PRO A 34 -1.50 12.39 -7.87
N THR A 35 -1.47 13.51 -7.16
CA THR A 35 -2.30 14.66 -7.51
C THR A 35 -1.70 15.43 -8.69
N GLN A 36 -2.49 16.30 -9.30
CA GLN A 36 -1.99 17.23 -10.32
C GLN A 36 -0.89 18.18 -9.78
N LEU A 37 -0.83 18.42 -8.46
CA LEU A 37 0.29 19.12 -7.84
C LEU A 37 1.59 18.32 -8.02
N ALA A 38 1.57 17.05 -7.62
CA ALA A 38 2.73 16.16 -7.71
C ALA A 38 3.18 15.98 -9.17
N PHE A 39 2.26 15.68 -10.10
CA PHE A 39 2.60 15.51 -11.52
C PHE A 39 3.31 16.74 -12.11
N ARG A 40 2.83 17.96 -11.81
CA ARG A 40 3.48 19.20 -12.29
C ARG A 40 4.84 19.41 -11.66
N GLU A 41 4.98 19.12 -10.37
CA GLU A 41 6.25 19.22 -9.66
C GLU A 41 7.30 18.24 -10.20
N TRP A 42 6.89 17.04 -10.59
CA TRP A 42 7.75 16.03 -11.23
C TRP A 42 8.11 16.39 -12.66
N GLU A 43 7.15 16.91 -13.44
CA GLU A 43 7.40 17.41 -14.80
C GLU A 43 8.41 18.58 -14.77
N ALA A 44 8.24 19.53 -13.84
CA ALA A 44 9.19 20.63 -13.65
C ALA A 44 10.59 20.17 -13.21
N ALA A 45 10.66 19.09 -12.43
CA ALA A 45 11.93 18.46 -12.03
C ALA A 45 12.55 17.57 -13.12
N GLY A 46 11.87 17.37 -14.26
CA GLY A 46 12.34 16.52 -15.35
C GLY A 46 12.37 15.02 -15.00
N LEU A 47 11.54 14.58 -14.05
CA LEU A 47 11.49 13.18 -13.64
C LEU A 47 10.74 12.34 -14.67
N THR A 48 11.28 11.15 -14.96
CA THR A 48 10.58 10.13 -15.75
C THR A 48 9.60 9.40 -14.85
N LEU A 49 8.33 9.35 -15.23
CA LEU A 49 7.29 8.68 -14.47
C LEU A 49 7.30 7.15 -14.68
N PRO A 50 6.88 6.36 -13.68
CA PRO A 50 6.71 4.92 -13.83
C PRO A 50 5.57 4.62 -14.80
N ASN A 51 5.62 3.48 -15.51
CA ASN A 51 4.42 2.90 -16.10
C ASN A 51 3.79 1.91 -15.11
N LEU A 52 2.58 2.21 -14.64
CA LEU A 52 1.95 1.42 -13.59
C LEU A 52 1.61 -0.01 -14.03
N THR A 53 1.19 -0.20 -15.28
CA THR A 53 0.90 -1.55 -15.82
C THR A 53 2.14 -2.44 -15.80
N ARG A 54 3.28 -1.95 -16.31
CA ARG A 54 4.55 -2.70 -16.28
C ARG A 54 5.05 -2.93 -14.87
N MET A 55 4.88 -1.94 -13.98
CA MET A 55 5.27 -2.07 -12.57
C MET A 55 4.48 -3.20 -11.89
N ARG A 56 3.16 -3.24 -12.08
CA ARG A 56 2.27 -4.29 -11.56
C ARG A 56 2.64 -5.67 -12.10
N GLU A 57 2.86 -5.77 -13.41
CA GLU A 57 3.27 -7.02 -14.06
C GLU A 57 4.63 -7.54 -13.56
N TYR A 58 5.61 -6.65 -13.40
CA TYR A 58 6.93 -7.01 -12.85
C TYR A 58 6.79 -7.61 -11.46
N ARG A 59 6.06 -6.95 -10.55
CA ARG A 59 5.88 -7.39 -9.16
C ARG A 59 5.16 -8.74 -9.09
N TRP A 60 4.04 -8.86 -9.82
CA TRP A 60 3.27 -10.10 -9.92
C TRP A 60 4.14 -11.25 -10.39
N LYS A 61 4.81 -11.10 -11.55
CA LYS A 61 5.68 -12.14 -12.11
C LYS A 61 6.77 -12.53 -11.12
N ARG A 62 7.42 -11.54 -10.50
CA ARG A 62 8.50 -11.77 -9.53
C ARG A 62 8.00 -12.52 -8.30
N LEU A 63 6.83 -12.19 -7.78
CA LEU A 63 6.26 -12.92 -6.63
C LEU A 63 5.89 -14.36 -7.02
N THR A 64 5.29 -14.56 -8.19
CA THR A 64 5.01 -15.91 -8.73
C THR A 64 6.30 -16.73 -8.88
N ASP A 65 7.36 -16.15 -9.46
CA ASP A 65 8.66 -16.82 -9.60
C ASP A 65 9.22 -17.25 -8.22
N HIS A 66 9.04 -16.41 -7.19
CA HIS A 66 9.46 -16.71 -5.82
C HIS A 66 8.66 -17.85 -5.17
N VAL A 67 7.36 -17.95 -5.45
CA VAL A 67 6.51 -19.09 -5.04
C VAL A 67 6.99 -20.37 -5.72
N VAL A 68 7.20 -20.32 -7.05
CA VAL A 68 7.66 -21.46 -7.85
C VAL A 68 9.04 -21.95 -7.40
N ALA A 69 9.98 -21.04 -7.16
CA ALA A 69 11.35 -21.39 -6.74
C ALA A 69 11.41 -22.16 -5.40
N ARG A 70 10.37 -22.04 -4.57
CA ARG A 70 10.26 -22.74 -3.27
C ARG A 70 9.50 -24.07 -3.39
N GLY A 71 8.96 -24.38 -4.57
CA GLY A 71 8.09 -25.54 -4.78
C GLY A 71 6.76 -25.43 -4.02
N TRP A 72 6.31 -24.20 -3.74
CA TRP A 72 5.02 -23.95 -3.10
C TRP A 72 3.90 -23.95 -4.13
N GLY A 73 2.68 -24.29 -3.69
CA GLY A 73 1.50 -24.21 -4.55
C GLY A 73 0.95 -22.79 -4.66
N GLY A 74 1.20 -21.96 -3.65
CA GLY A 74 0.76 -20.58 -3.62
C GLY A 74 1.30 -19.83 -2.40
N ILE A 75 0.95 -18.56 -2.32
CA ILE A 75 1.16 -17.69 -1.17
C ILE A 75 -0.12 -16.93 -0.84
N LEU A 76 -0.47 -16.88 0.44
CA LEU A 76 -1.64 -16.23 0.99
C LEU A 76 -1.20 -15.05 1.87
N LEU A 77 -1.68 -13.85 1.54
CA LEU A 77 -1.23 -12.59 2.11
C LEU A 77 -2.38 -11.88 2.82
N PHE A 78 -2.19 -11.52 4.08
CA PHE A 78 -3.08 -10.64 4.84
C PHE A 78 -2.44 -9.30 5.19
N ASP A 79 -1.11 -9.18 5.10
CA ASP A 79 -0.45 -7.90 5.32
C ASP A 79 -0.83 -6.92 4.19
N PRO A 80 -1.38 -5.72 4.51
CA PRO A 80 -1.76 -4.74 3.50
C PRO A 80 -0.60 -4.30 2.59
N LEU A 81 0.65 -4.32 3.05
CA LEU A 81 1.82 -3.98 2.25
C LEU A 81 2.20 -5.10 1.27
N ASN A 82 2.02 -6.37 1.67
CA ASN A 82 2.21 -7.51 0.76
C ASN A 82 1.08 -7.57 -0.28
N ILE A 83 -0.17 -7.31 0.13
CA ILE A 83 -1.31 -7.17 -0.79
C ILE A 83 -1.07 -6.02 -1.78
N ARG A 84 -0.59 -4.87 -1.28
CA ARG A 84 -0.22 -3.72 -2.13
C ARG A 84 0.88 -4.07 -3.11
N TYR A 85 1.92 -4.79 -2.68
CA TYR A 85 2.98 -5.21 -3.60
C TYR A 85 2.44 -6.11 -4.72
N ALA A 86 1.58 -7.06 -4.41
CA ALA A 86 1.07 -8.00 -5.41
C ALA A 86 -0.01 -7.41 -6.33
N THR A 87 -0.82 -6.47 -5.83
CA THR A 87 -2.01 -5.96 -6.57
C THR A 87 -1.97 -4.49 -6.92
N ASP A 88 -1.15 -3.70 -6.24
CA ASP A 88 -1.17 -2.22 -6.26
C ASP A 88 -2.51 -1.59 -5.82
N ALA A 89 -3.46 -2.39 -5.31
CA ALA A 89 -4.79 -1.93 -4.91
C ALA A 89 -4.85 -1.63 -3.40
N THR A 90 -5.19 -0.38 -3.05
CA THR A 90 -5.37 0.04 -1.66
C THR A 90 -6.83 -0.06 -1.21
N ASN A 91 -7.06 -0.44 0.05
CA ASN A 91 -8.36 -0.30 0.69
C ASN A 91 -8.17 -0.13 2.19
N MET A 92 -8.48 1.07 2.72
CA MET A 92 -8.39 1.39 4.14
C MET A 92 -7.08 0.90 4.79
N GLN A 93 -5.93 1.19 4.17
CA GLN A 93 -4.64 0.55 4.50
C GLN A 93 -4.35 0.55 5.99
N LEU A 94 -4.46 1.70 6.67
CA LEU A 94 -4.26 1.82 8.12
C LEU A 94 -5.27 1.04 8.96
N TRP A 95 -6.53 0.90 8.53
CA TRP A 95 -7.48 0.04 9.22
C TRP A 95 -7.16 -1.44 8.99
N ASN A 96 -6.70 -1.80 7.79
CA ASN A 96 -6.35 -3.17 7.41
C ASN A 96 -5.13 -3.71 8.17
N THR A 97 -4.18 -2.86 8.56
CA THR A 97 -2.97 -3.30 9.31
C THR A 97 -3.33 -3.98 10.62
N HIS A 98 -4.44 -3.60 11.25
CA HIS A 98 -4.88 -4.14 12.55
C HIS A 98 -6.29 -4.76 12.53
N ASN A 99 -6.95 -4.77 11.38
CA ASN A 99 -8.20 -5.51 11.13
C ASN A 99 -8.00 -6.33 9.86
N PRO A 100 -7.60 -7.61 9.94
CA PRO A 100 -7.28 -8.41 8.75
C PRO A 100 -8.57 -8.81 8.01
N PHE A 101 -9.10 -7.89 7.22
CA PHE A 101 -10.34 -8.07 6.45
C PHE A 101 -10.08 -8.43 4.98
N ARG A 102 -8.87 -8.13 4.47
CA ARG A 102 -8.43 -8.50 3.12
C ARG A 102 -7.54 -9.73 3.17
N ALA A 103 -7.61 -10.55 2.12
CA ALA A 103 -6.63 -11.59 1.85
C ALA A 103 -6.35 -11.68 0.36
N LEU A 104 -5.14 -12.03 -0.02
CA LEU A 104 -4.77 -12.29 -1.41
C LEU A 104 -4.12 -13.67 -1.52
N LEU A 105 -4.64 -14.51 -2.41
CA LEU A 105 -3.98 -15.74 -2.82
C LEU A 105 -3.33 -15.53 -4.18
N LEU A 106 -2.04 -15.86 -4.30
CA LEU A 106 -1.32 -15.98 -5.57
C LEU A 106 -0.81 -17.42 -5.71
N CYS A 107 -1.29 -18.13 -6.73
CA CYS A 107 -0.89 -19.50 -7.03
C CYS A 107 0.39 -19.56 -7.87
N ALA A 108 1.02 -20.74 -7.90
CA ALA A 108 2.28 -20.98 -8.61
C ALA A 108 2.19 -20.81 -10.14
N ASP A 109 1.00 -20.91 -10.72
CA ASP A 109 0.74 -20.62 -12.14
C ASP A 109 0.46 -19.12 -12.41
N GLY A 110 0.52 -18.28 -11.37
CA GLY A 110 0.25 -16.85 -11.44
C GLY A 110 -1.22 -16.45 -11.28
N TYR A 111 -2.14 -17.40 -11.07
CA TYR A 111 -3.53 -17.06 -10.81
C TYR A 111 -3.67 -16.35 -9.46
N MET A 112 -4.37 -15.21 -9.45
CA MET A 112 -4.45 -14.32 -8.29
C MET A 112 -5.89 -13.98 -7.93
N VAL A 113 -6.28 -14.25 -6.68
CA VAL A 113 -7.62 -14.01 -6.14
C VAL A 113 -7.51 -13.10 -4.93
N LEU A 114 -8.29 -12.02 -4.92
CA LEU A 114 -8.37 -11.06 -3.82
C LEU A 114 -9.71 -11.23 -3.09
N TRP A 115 -9.68 -11.59 -1.81
CA TRP A 115 -10.83 -11.44 -0.92
C TRP A 115 -10.82 -10.02 -0.37
N GLU A 116 -11.75 -9.22 -0.85
CA GLU A 116 -11.89 -7.80 -0.55
C GLU A 116 -12.96 -7.56 0.52
N TYR A 117 -13.01 -6.33 1.05
CA TYR A 117 -14.16 -5.86 1.79
C TYR A 117 -15.44 -6.02 0.96
N LYS A 118 -16.45 -6.65 1.55
CA LYS A 118 -17.69 -7.07 0.88
C LYS A 118 -18.35 -5.97 0.04
N ASN A 119 -18.25 -4.71 0.46
CA ASN A 119 -18.94 -3.58 -0.17
C ASN A 119 -18.05 -2.81 -1.17
N SER A 120 -16.79 -3.21 -1.37
CA SER A 120 -15.87 -2.50 -2.27
C SER A 120 -15.09 -3.43 -3.20
N PRO A 121 -15.77 -4.37 -3.91
CA PRO A 121 -15.08 -5.31 -4.81
C PRO A 121 -14.38 -4.60 -5.99
N PHE A 122 -14.84 -3.39 -6.34
CA PHE A 122 -14.35 -2.60 -7.47
C PHE A 122 -12.96 -1.97 -7.28
N LEU A 123 -12.40 -1.99 -6.07
CA LEU A 123 -11.15 -1.28 -5.77
C LEU A 123 -9.91 -1.86 -6.47
N ALA A 124 -10.00 -3.08 -7.01
CA ALA A 124 -8.92 -3.72 -7.76
C ALA A 124 -9.18 -3.78 -9.28
N ASP A 125 -10.29 -3.22 -9.79
CA ASP A 125 -10.71 -3.35 -11.20
C ASP A 125 -9.67 -2.79 -12.20
N HIS A 126 -8.84 -1.84 -11.75
CA HIS A 126 -7.77 -1.26 -12.53
C HIS A 126 -6.60 -2.24 -12.80
N ASN A 127 -6.53 -3.37 -12.08
CA ASN A 127 -5.48 -4.36 -12.24
C ASN A 127 -6.04 -5.70 -12.74
N PRO A 128 -5.95 -6.00 -14.05
CA PRO A 128 -6.49 -7.24 -14.63
C PRO A 128 -5.73 -8.51 -14.22
N LEU A 129 -4.57 -8.37 -13.54
CA LEU A 129 -3.85 -9.51 -12.96
C LEU A 129 -4.60 -10.11 -11.77
N VAL A 130 -5.45 -9.32 -11.09
CA VAL A 130 -6.42 -9.83 -10.11
C VAL A 130 -7.56 -10.48 -10.88
N ARG A 131 -7.59 -11.82 -10.89
CA ARG A 131 -8.51 -12.61 -11.74
C ARG A 131 -9.90 -12.72 -11.16
N GLU A 132 -9.99 -12.69 -9.83
CA GLU A 132 -11.25 -12.74 -9.10
C GLU A 132 -11.19 -11.80 -7.90
N VAL A 133 -12.32 -11.14 -7.63
CA VAL A 133 -12.55 -10.45 -6.36
C VAL A 133 -13.67 -11.16 -5.62
N ARG A 134 -13.32 -11.77 -4.48
CA ARG A 134 -14.21 -12.46 -3.55
C ARG A 134 -14.38 -11.63 -2.28
N SER A 135 -15.09 -12.16 -1.28
CA SER A 135 -15.17 -11.57 0.07
C SER A 135 -15.27 -12.68 1.12
N GLY A 136 -15.04 -12.37 2.40
CA GLY A 136 -15.20 -13.35 3.49
C GLY A 136 -13.91 -13.81 4.17
N ALA A 137 -12.79 -13.12 3.96
CA ALA A 137 -11.53 -13.39 4.67
C ALA A 137 -11.45 -12.77 6.09
N SER A 138 -12.45 -11.97 6.49
CA SER A 138 -12.50 -11.23 7.76
C SER A 138 -12.78 -12.13 8.97
N MET A 139 -11.79 -12.90 9.43
CA MET A 139 -11.94 -13.89 10.51
C MET A 139 -11.46 -13.39 11.89
N PHE A 140 -11.67 -12.10 12.18
CA PHE A 140 -11.35 -11.47 13.46
C PHE A 140 -12.61 -11.08 14.23
N TYR A 141 -12.50 -11.04 15.56
CA TYR A 141 -13.65 -11.05 16.47
C TYR A 141 -14.64 -9.90 16.23
N MET A 142 -14.15 -8.67 15.99
CA MET A 142 -15.03 -7.53 15.71
C MET A 142 -15.91 -7.75 14.46
N SER A 143 -15.43 -8.49 13.47
CA SER A 143 -16.18 -8.77 12.25
C SER A 143 -17.16 -9.93 12.39
N THR A 144 -16.84 -10.94 13.21
CA THR A 144 -17.57 -12.22 13.21
C THR A 144 -18.29 -12.55 14.51
N GLY A 145 -17.95 -11.88 15.61
CA GLY A 145 -18.28 -12.32 16.96
C GLY A 145 -17.88 -13.79 17.17
N ASP A 146 -18.75 -14.53 17.83
CA ASP A 146 -18.56 -15.96 18.16
C ASP A 146 -18.57 -16.91 16.95
N ARG A 147 -18.71 -16.41 15.71
CA ARG A 147 -18.74 -17.21 14.49
C ARG A 147 -17.39 -17.26 13.75
N GLY A 148 -16.30 -16.84 14.37
CA GLY A 148 -14.97 -16.79 13.75
C GLY A 148 -14.51 -18.12 13.14
N GLU A 149 -14.74 -19.24 13.84
CA GLU A 149 -14.38 -20.57 13.35
C GLU A 149 -15.17 -20.97 12.08
N ALA A 150 -16.46 -20.69 12.04
CA ALA A 150 -17.30 -21.00 10.89
C ALA A 150 -16.88 -20.19 9.65
N VAL A 151 -16.54 -18.92 9.83
CA VAL A 151 -16.01 -18.06 8.75
C VAL A 151 -14.65 -18.55 8.27
N ALA A 152 -13.72 -18.87 9.18
CA ALA A 152 -12.41 -19.39 8.81
C ALA A 152 -12.50 -20.73 8.04
N LYS A 153 -13.43 -21.62 8.43
CA LYS A 153 -13.68 -22.88 7.71
C LYS A 153 -14.18 -22.65 6.29
N ALA A 154 -15.11 -21.71 6.10
CA ALA A 154 -15.61 -21.36 4.78
C ALA A 154 -14.49 -20.76 3.90
N PHE A 155 -13.72 -19.83 4.46
CA PHE A 155 -12.57 -19.24 3.76
C PHE A 155 -11.50 -20.27 3.37
N ALA A 156 -11.15 -21.20 4.27
CA ALA A 156 -10.19 -22.26 3.96
C ALA A 156 -10.68 -23.18 2.84
N ALA A 157 -11.99 -23.43 2.74
CA ALA A 157 -12.57 -24.18 1.63
C ALA A 157 -12.44 -23.42 0.30
N ASP A 158 -12.63 -22.09 0.28
CA ASP A 158 -12.39 -21.28 -0.92
C ASP A 158 -10.90 -21.33 -1.34
N VAL A 159 -9.97 -21.24 -0.38
CA VAL A 159 -8.53 -21.36 -0.65
C VAL A 159 -8.20 -22.74 -1.21
N GLU A 160 -8.81 -23.81 -0.67
CA GLU A 160 -8.65 -25.18 -1.19
C GLU A 160 -9.17 -25.32 -2.62
N GLU A 161 -10.34 -24.75 -2.93
CA GLU A 161 -10.91 -24.74 -4.28
C GLU A 161 -9.92 -24.13 -5.28
N VAL A 162 -9.43 -22.91 -4.99
CA VAL A 162 -8.51 -22.20 -5.89
C VAL A 162 -7.17 -22.95 -5.99
N MET A 163 -6.59 -23.38 -4.87
CA MET A 163 -5.33 -24.15 -4.87
C MET A 163 -5.45 -25.48 -5.61
N ARG A 164 -6.60 -26.15 -5.56
CA ARG A 164 -6.84 -27.38 -6.32
C ARG A 164 -6.89 -27.13 -7.82
N ALA A 165 -7.49 -26.02 -8.24
CA ALA A 165 -7.58 -25.65 -9.65
C ALA A 165 -6.23 -25.19 -10.23
N HIS A 166 -5.42 -24.47 -9.44
CA HIS A 166 -4.22 -23.75 -9.92
C HIS A 166 -2.89 -24.33 -9.44
N ALA A 167 -2.91 -25.22 -8.44
CA ALA A 167 -1.72 -25.90 -7.91
C ALA A 167 -1.91 -27.42 -7.73
N GLY A 168 -3.06 -27.97 -8.15
CA GLY A 168 -3.35 -29.40 -8.13
C GLY A 168 -3.30 -30.01 -6.73
N THR A 169 -2.37 -30.96 -6.52
CA THR A 169 -2.17 -31.65 -5.25
C THR A 169 -1.13 -30.97 -4.35
N ASN A 170 -0.49 -29.88 -4.78
CA ASN A 170 0.46 -29.18 -3.92
C ASN A 170 -0.28 -28.56 -2.72
N ARG A 171 0.22 -28.82 -1.51
CA ARG A 171 -0.35 -28.36 -0.24
C ARG A 171 0.58 -27.45 0.54
N LYS A 172 1.75 -27.09 -0.01
CA LYS A 172 2.63 -26.09 0.59
C LYS A 172 2.11 -24.70 0.25
N LEU A 173 1.75 -23.94 1.28
CA LEU A 173 1.16 -22.61 1.17
C LEU A 173 1.94 -21.64 2.05
N GLY A 174 2.63 -20.68 1.44
CA GLY A 174 3.23 -19.58 2.22
C GLY A 174 2.13 -18.72 2.82
N VAL A 175 2.22 -18.36 4.09
CA VAL A 175 1.28 -17.42 4.74
C VAL A 175 2.10 -16.35 5.45
N ASP A 176 1.87 -15.07 5.17
CA ASP A 176 2.64 -13.98 5.81
C ASP A 176 2.24 -13.77 7.28
N LYS A 177 0.95 -13.59 7.54
CA LYS A 177 0.34 -13.51 8.87
C LYS A 177 -1.12 -13.87 8.75
N ILE A 178 -1.69 -14.53 9.75
CA ILE A 178 -3.10 -14.92 9.76
C ILE A 178 -3.61 -15.06 11.18
N MET A 179 -4.91 -14.82 11.38
CA MET A 179 -5.57 -15.08 12.67
C MET A 179 -5.55 -16.57 13.01
N VAL A 180 -5.55 -16.91 14.30
CA VAL A 180 -5.49 -18.29 14.79
C VAL A 180 -6.57 -19.18 14.18
N HIS A 181 -7.82 -18.71 14.07
CA HIS A 181 -8.90 -19.47 13.43
C HIS A 181 -8.58 -19.82 11.98
N GLY A 182 -8.00 -18.89 11.22
CA GLY A 182 -7.57 -19.11 9.85
C GLY A 182 -6.46 -20.14 9.73
N LEU A 183 -5.41 -20.01 10.55
CA LEU A 183 -4.32 -20.98 10.60
C LEU A 183 -4.85 -22.40 10.84
N ARG A 184 -5.68 -22.57 11.88
CA ARG A 184 -6.26 -23.89 12.22
C ARG A 184 -7.16 -24.44 11.12
N ALA A 185 -7.93 -23.58 10.45
CA ALA A 185 -8.77 -24.01 9.33
C ALA A 185 -7.94 -24.47 8.12
N LEU A 186 -6.84 -23.78 7.78
CA LEU A 186 -5.93 -24.17 6.71
C LEU A 186 -5.21 -25.49 7.03
N GLU A 187 -4.68 -25.65 8.25
CA GLU A 187 -4.05 -26.90 8.70
C GLU A 187 -5.04 -28.08 8.67
N ALA A 188 -6.29 -27.85 9.12
CA ALA A 188 -7.35 -28.86 9.07
C ALA A 188 -7.77 -29.24 7.63
N ALA A 189 -7.64 -28.32 6.68
CA ALA A 189 -7.82 -28.58 5.25
C ALA A 189 -6.62 -29.31 4.61
N GLY A 190 -5.57 -29.60 5.37
CA GLY A 190 -4.40 -30.37 4.93
C GLY A 190 -3.30 -29.54 4.27
N PHE A 191 -3.32 -28.21 4.43
CA PHE A 191 -2.19 -27.37 4.01
C PHE A 191 -1.01 -27.50 4.97
N THR A 192 0.20 -27.53 4.41
CA THR A 192 1.43 -27.24 5.14
C THR A 192 1.69 -25.74 5.02
N VAL A 193 1.55 -25.02 6.13
CA VAL A 193 1.75 -23.58 6.18
C VAL A 193 3.24 -23.28 6.32
N GLU A 194 3.76 -22.49 5.37
CA GLU A 194 5.16 -22.09 5.28
C GLU A 194 5.31 -20.59 5.62
N GLU A 195 6.53 -20.15 5.95
CA GLU A 195 6.82 -18.75 6.34
C GLU A 195 6.70 -17.79 5.14
N GLY A 196 5.56 -17.09 5.02
CA GLY A 196 5.28 -16.23 3.87
C GLY A 196 6.12 -14.96 3.80
N GLU A 197 6.50 -14.38 4.95
CA GLU A 197 7.33 -13.16 4.98
C GLU A 197 8.72 -13.40 4.37
N GLU A 198 9.31 -14.59 4.53
CA GLU A 198 10.58 -14.94 3.88
C GLU A 198 10.49 -14.84 2.35
N CYS A 199 9.33 -15.17 1.78
CA CYS A 199 9.07 -15.10 0.35
C CYS A 199 8.85 -13.66 -0.10
N THR A 200 7.95 -12.92 0.56
CA THR A 200 7.59 -11.56 0.17
C THR A 200 8.75 -10.59 0.37
N GLU A 201 9.50 -10.68 1.47
CA GLU A 201 10.66 -9.80 1.72
C GLU A 201 11.76 -10.01 0.67
N LYS A 202 12.08 -11.26 0.33
CA LYS A 202 13.05 -11.55 -0.74
C LYS A 202 12.54 -11.19 -2.14
N ALA A 203 11.22 -11.23 -2.37
CA ALA A 203 10.65 -10.73 -3.62
C ALA A 203 10.79 -9.20 -3.68
N ARG A 204 10.40 -8.50 -2.62
CA ARG A 204 10.34 -7.02 -2.53
C ARG A 204 11.70 -6.36 -2.44
N VAL A 205 12.77 -7.07 -2.08
CA VAL A 205 14.11 -6.46 -1.94
C VAL A 205 14.69 -5.93 -3.26
N ILE A 206 14.35 -6.54 -4.41
CA ILE A 206 14.84 -6.11 -5.74
C ILE A 206 13.74 -5.38 -6.50
N LYS A 207 13.94 -4.07 -6.70
CA LYS A 207 12.99 -3.19 -7.39
C LYS A 207 13.17 -3.28 -8.91
N GLY A 208 12.06 -3.35 -9.63
CA GLY A 208 12.03 -3.22 -11.08
C GLY A 208 12.30 -1.78 -11.53
N PRO A 209 12.47 -1.55 -12.85
CA PRO A 209 12.76 -0.22 -13.38
C PRO A 209 11.64 0.78 -13.07
N ASP A 210 10.38 0.42 -13.27
CA ASP A 210 9.25 1.32 -12.99
C ASP A 210 9.07 1.55 -11.46
N GLU A 211 9.43 0.60 -10.60
CA GLU A 211 9.42 0.84 -9.14
C GLU A 211 10.46 1.87 -8.71
N ILE A 212 11.65 1.86 -9.34
CA ILE A 212 12.69 2.87 -9.10
C ILE A 212 12.22 4.25 -9.58
N LEU A 213 11.51 4.33 -10.72
CA LEU A 213 10.93 5.59 -11.19
C LEU A 213 9.86 6.12 -10.23
N ALA A 214 8.98 5.25 -9.72
CA ALA A 214 8.01 5.61 -8.69
C ALA A 214 8.70 6.12 -7.42
N MET A 215 9.75 5.45 -6.96
CA MET A 215 10.53 5.86 -5.78
C MET A 215 11.19 7.22 -5.97
N ARG A 216 11.70 7.54 -7.17
CA ARG A 216 12.27 8.87 -7.46
C ARG A 216 11.21 9.98 -7.36
N CYS A 217 10.00 9.70 -7.85
CA CYS A 217 8.87 10.63 -7.78
C CYS A 217 8.42 10.84 -6.31
N ALA A 218 8.25 9.74 -5.56
CA ALA A 218 7.88 9.80 -4.14
C ALA A 218 8.96 10.51 -3.30
N HIS A 219 10.24 10.30 -3.60
CA HIS A 219 11.35 10.99 -2.93
C HIS A 219 11.31 12.51 -3.15
N ASP A 220 11.13 12.96 -4.40
CA ASP A 220 11.01 14.38 -4.71
C ASP A 220 9.76 15.02 -4.03
N ALA A 221 8.63 14.30 -3.99
CA ALA A 221 7.44 14.74 -3.28
C ALA A 221 7.65 14.84 -1.76
N CYS A 222 8.38 13.88 -1.18
CA CYS A 222 8.75 13.88 0.23
C CYS A 222 9.69 15.06 0.55
N GLU A 223 10.75 15.27 -0.23
CA GLU A 223 11.68 16.40 -0.04
C GLU A 223 10.98 17.76 -0.13
N LYS A 224 10.02 17.93 -1.05
CA LYS A 224 9.20 19.16 -1.13
C LYS A 224 8.31 19.34 0.09
N SER A 225 7.79 18.25 0.65
CA SER A 225 7.01 18.27 1.89
C SER A 225 7.89 18.60 3.12
N ILE A 226 9.12 18.08 3.17
CA ILE A 226 10.14 18.43 4.17
C ILE A 226 10.51 19.92 4.04
N ALA A 227 10.73 20.43 2.83
CA ALA A 227 11.07 21.84 2.63
C ALA A 227 9.97 22.79 3.12
N ALA A 228 8.70 22.40 2.93
CA ALA A 228 7.56 23.13 3.49
C ALA A 228 7.53 23.07 5.02
N MET A 229 7.76 21.89 5.62
CA MET A 229 7.87 21.71 7.07
C MET A 229 9.02 22.52 7.67
N GLU A 230 10.20 22.50 7.04
CA GLU A 230 11.38 23.25 7.46
C GLU A 230 11.09 24.75 7.44
N LYS A 231 10.49 25.26 6.36
CA LYS A 231 10.10 26.67 6.26
C LYS A 231 9.14 27.06 7.39
N ALA A 232 8.09 26.27 7.61
CA ALA A 232 7.12 26.53 8.68
C ALA A 232 7.79 26.53 10.06
N CYS A 233 8.68 25.57 10.32
CA CYS A 233 9.46 25.50 11.56
C CYS A 233 10.31 26.77 11.77
N ARG A 234 11.09 27.16 10.76
CA ARG A 234 11.97 28.35 10.83
C ARG A 234 11.21 29.65 11.06
N GLU A 235 10.04 29.79 10.45
CA GLU A 235 9.20 30.99 10.56
C GLU A 235 8.35 31.01 11.84
N GLY A 236 7.89 29.85 12.30
CA GLY A 236 6.96 29.72 13.43
C GLY A 236 7.64 29.65 14.80
N VAL A 237 8.76 28.94 14.94
CA VAL A 237 9.45 28.77 16.24
C VAL A 237 9.82 30.10 16.90
N PRO A 238 10.36 31.12 16.19
CA PRO A 238 10.67 32.43 16.78
C PRO A 238 9.44 33.17 17.35
N GLN A 239 8.22 32.78 16.98
CA GLN A 239 6.99 33.40 17.49
C GLN A 239 6.58 32.87 18.87
N GLY A 240 7.24 31.82 19.38
CA GLY A 240 7.13 31.37 20.77
C GLY A 240 5.92 30.50 21.11
N ASN A 241 5.12 30.08 20.11
CA ASN A 241 3.94 29.22 20.32
C ASN A 241 3.89 28.02 19.36
N MET A 242 4.99 27.67 18.70
CA MET A 242 5.05 26.54 17.77
C MET A 242 5.41 25.26 18.52
N SER A 243 4.51 24.28 18.53
CA SER A 243 4.79 22.95 19.07
C SER A 243 5.47 22.03 18.05
N GLU A 244 6.00 20.88 18.52
CA GLU A 244 6.46 19.81 17.63
C GLU A 244 5.30 19.31 16.75
N ASP A 245 4.11 19.12 17.31
CA ASP A 245 2.92 18.70 16.55
C ASP A 245 2.53 19.72 15.46
N ASP A 246 2.66 21.04 15.72
CA ASP A 246 2.39 22.08 14.70
C ASP A 246 3.34 21.97 13.51
N VAL A 247 4.62 21.71 13.78
CA VAL A 247 5.63 21.52 12.73
C VAL A 247 5.36 20.23 11.97
N TRP A 248 5.17 19.11 12.67
CA TRP A 248 5.00 17.81 12.06
C TRP A 248 3.70 17.69 11.24
N ALA A 249 2.64 18.39 11.65
CA ALA A 249 1.38 18.47 10.89
C ALA A 249 1.57 19.01 9.47
N VAL A 250 2.59 19.84 9.22
CA VAL A 250 2.92 20.32 7.86
C VAL A 250 3.36 19.17 6.97
N LEU A 251 4.21 18.26 7.48
CA LEU A 251 4.66 17.09 6.71
C LEU A 251 3.47 16.20 6.34
N HIS A 252 2.55 15.96 7.28
CA HIS A 252 1.31 15.23 7.00
C HIS A 252 0.49 15.89 5.88
N ALA A 253 0.20 17.19 6.01
CA ALA A 253 -0.63 17.89 5.05
C ALA A 253 -0.01 17.93 3.65
N GLU A 254 1.30 18.18 3.57
CA GLU A 254 2.01 18.28 2.30
C GLU A 254 2.22 16.93 1.61
N ASN A 255 2.32 15.84 2.38
CA ASN A 255 2.28 14.48 1.85
C ASN A 255 0.93 14.18 1.19
N ILE A 256 -0.17 14.40 1.93
CA ILE A 256 -1.53 14.13 1.44
C ILE A 256 -1.86 14.98 0.20
N LYS A 257 -1.43 16.25 0.17
CA LYS A 257 -1.63 17.14 -0.99
C LYS A 257 -0.95 16.63 -2.26
N ARG A 258 0.06 15.77 -2.15
CA ARG A 258 0.79 15.14 -3.28
C ARG A 258 0.28 13.74 -3.62
N GLY A 259 -0.63 13.19 -2.83
CA GLY A 259 -1.20 11.86 -3.04
C GLY A 259 -0.48 10.75 -2.28
N GLY A 260 0.39 11.10 -1.31
CA GLY A 260 0.92 10.12 -0.37
C GLY A 260 -0.14 9.65 0.63
N GLU A 261 0.23 8.67 1.46
CA GLU A 261 -0.75 7.88 2.21
C GLU A 261 -0.70 8.12 3.73
N TRP A 262 0.44 7.91 4.39
CA TRP A 262 0.58 8.11 5.84
C TRP A 262 2.05 8.27 6.28
N ILE A 263 2.27 8.39 7.59
CA ILE A 263 3.60 8.37 8.24
C ILE A 263 3.58 7.30 9.33
N GLU A 264 4.57 6.41 9.35
CA GLU A 264 4.61 5.18 10.15
C GLU A 264 4.90 5.43 11.64
N THR A 265 5.63 6.50 11.96
CA THR A 265 6.08 6.80 13.31
C THR A 265 5.67 8.19 13.75
N ARG A 266 6.13 8.63 14.93
CA ARG A 266 6.05 10.01 15.40
C ARG A 266 7.44 10.57 15.67
N LEU A 267 8.44 10.23 14.86
CA LEU A 267 9.84 10.61 15.12
C LEU A 267 10.16 12.03 14.69
N LEU A 268 9.61 13.02 15.39
CA LEU A 268 10.08 14.41 15.39
C LEU A 268 10.21 14.87 16.84
N ALA A 269 11.39 15.34 17.23
CA ALA A 269 11.65 15.79 18.60
C ALA A 269 12.52 17.05 18.61
N SER A 270 12.37 17.85 19.66
CA SER A 270 13.06 19.14 19.79
C SER A 270 13.81 19.32 21.11
N GLY A 271 14.93 20.04 21.05
CA GLY A 271 15.80 20.35 22.18
C GLY A 271 16.29 19.09 22.91
N PRO A 272 16.13 19.00 24.24
CA PRO A 272 16.60 17.85 25.01
C PRO A 272 15.86 16.55 24.68
N ARG A 273 14.69 16.63 24.02
CA ARG A 273 13.92 15.42 23.65
C ARG A 273 14.55 14.62 22.53
N THR A 274 15.56 15.16 21.83
CA THR A 274 16.29 14.39 20.82
C THR A 274 17.25 13.37 21.43
N ASN A 275 17.48 13.38 22.75
CA ASN A 275 18.34 12.43 23.45
C ASN A 275 17.74 11.99 24.81
N PRO A 276 17.41 10.70 25.01
CA PRO A 276 17.57 9.60 24.04
C PRO A 276 16.65 9.76 22.83
N TRP A 277 17.09 9.24 21.67
CA TRP A 277 16.28 9.16 20.46
C TRP A 277 15.07 8.25 20.67
N PHE A 278 14.07 8.32 19.79
CA PHE A 278 12.73 7.69 19.88
C PHE A 278 11.72 8.34 20.83
N GLN A 279 12.01 9.51 21.40
CA GLN A 279 10.95 10.32 22.00
C GLN A 279 10.03 10.85 20.90
N GLU A 280 8.72 10.70 21.07
CA GLU A 280 7.74 10.97 20.02
C GLU A 280 7.34 12.44 19.93
N CYS A 281 6.99 12.91 18.74
CA CYS A 281 6.40 14.22 18.49
C CYS A 281 5.20 14.45 19.41
N GLY A 282 5.08 15.64 19.98
CA GLY A 282 3.99 15.95 20.90
C GLY A 282 3.84 17.45 21.21
N PRO A 283 3.28 17.78 22.38
CA PRO A 283 2.85 19.15 22.68
C PRO A 283 3.99 20.10 23.08
N ARG A 284 5.27 19.70 22.97
CA ARG A 284 6.39 20.55 23.41
C ARG A 284 6.46 21.80 22.54
N ILE A 285 6.40 22.97 23.16
CA ILE A 285 6.70 24.25 22.52
C ILE A 285 8.19 24.33 22.23
N ILE A 286 8.56 24.39 20.96
CA ILE A 286 9.95 24.44 20.49
C ILE A 286 10.54 25.81 20.86
N GLN A 287 11.80 25.84 21.31
CA GLN A 287 12.48 27.07 21.69
C GLN A 287 13.50 27.52 20.62
N PRO A 288 13.77 28.83 20.49
CA PRO A 288 14.90 29.32 19.70
C PRO A 288 16.24 28.75 20.18
N ASN A 289 17.19 28.58 19.26
CA ASN A 289 18.54 28.05 19.52
C ASN A 289 18.58 26.59 20.01
N GLU A 290 17.57 25.79 19.68
CA GLU A 290 17.54 24.35 19.93
C GLU A 290 17.59 23.53 18.63
N ILE A 291 18.00 22.27 18.76
CA ILE A 291 17.92 21.28 17.68
C ILE A 291 16.47 20.84 17.49
N VAL A 292 16.08 20.64 16.24
CA VAL A 292 14.92 19.83 15.86
C VAL A 292 15.45 18.69 15.00
N ALA A 293 15.23 17.45 15.43
CA ALA A 293 15.62 16.25 14.70
C ALA A 293 14.37 15.45 14.36
N PHE A 294 14.34 14.88 13.16
CA PHE A 294 13.19 14.12 12.70
C PHE A 294 13.62 12.97 11.78
N ASP A 295 12.76 11.95 11.70
CA ASP A 295 12.72 10.92 10.67
C ASP A 295 11.42 11.10 9.88
N THR A 296 11.46 10.89 8.57
CA THR A 296 10.27 11.03 7.72
C THR A 296 9.31 9.88 7.93
N ASP A 297 9.82 8.65 8.00
CA ASP A 297 9.06 7.40 8.08
C ASP A 297 7.78 7.39 7.22
N LEU A 298 7.87 7.98 6.02
CA LEU A 298 6.72 8.42 5.24
C LEU A 298 6.38 7.40 4.14
N ILE A 299 5.09 7.14 3.98
CA ILE A 299 4.52 6.43 2.83
C ILE A 299 3.91 7.47 1.89
N GLY A 300 4.56 7.65 0.74
CA GLY A 300 4.33 8.74 -0.22
C GLY A 300 3.88 8.29 -1.59
#